data_AF-A0A822GT37-F1
#
_entry.id   AF-A0A822GT37-F1
#
_cell.length_a   1.000
_cell.length_b   1.000
_cell.length_c   1.000
_cell.angle_alpha   90.00
_cell.angle_beta   90.00
_cell.angle_gamma   90.00
#
_symmetry.space_group_name_H-M   'P 1'
#
loop_
_entity.id
_entity.type
_entity.pdbx_description
1 polymer ?
#
loop_
_entity_poly.entity_id
_entity_poly.type
_entity_poly.pdbx_seq_one_letter_code
_entity_poly.pdbx_strand_id
1 'polypeptide(L)' 'RPVLLQHGLLDSATSWVINFPEQSLGFILADAGYDVWLGNMRGNHYSRAHVKYNPDHDEAFWDFSWDDMARD' A
#
# COMPACT_ATOMS: atom_id res chain seq x y z
N ARG A 1 14.84 12.25 6.00
CA ARG A 1 13.46 12.79 6.14
C ARG A 1 12.53 11.73 5.58
N PRO A 2 11.63 11.14 6.39
CA PRO A 2 10.74 10.09 5.91
C PRO A 2 9.64 10.66 5.02
N VAL A 3 9.24 9.91 3.98
CA VAL A 3 8.06 10.18 3.15
C VAL A 3 7.27 8.87 3.01
N LEU A 4 5.99 8.91 3.37
CA LEU A 4 5.06 7.81 3.15
C LEU A 4 4.25 8.08 1.88
N LEU A 5 4.30 7.17 0.92
CA LEU A 5 3.47 7.21 -0.30
C LEU A 5 2.34 6.18 -0.18
N GLN A 6 1.10 6.65 -0.20
CA GLN A 6 -0.10 5.83 -0.08
C GLN A 6 -0.84 5.76 -1.42
N HIS A 7 -1.06 4.55 -1.92
CA HIS A 7 -1.75 4.32 -3.20
C HIS A 7 -3.25 4.68 -3.15
N GLY A 8 -3.88 4.76 -4.33
CA GLY A 8 -5.30 5.09 -4.49
C GLY A 8 -6.25 3.90 -4.44
N LEU A 9 -7.47 4.12 -4.92
CA LEU A 9 -8.54 3.11 -4.99
C LEU A 9 -8.16 1.95 -5.94
N LEU A 10 -8.33 0.71 -5.47
CA LEU A 10 -8.04 -0.53 -6.22
C LEU A 10 -6.60 -0.62 -6.75
N ASP A 11 -5.65 -0.06 -6.01
CA ASP A 11 -4.25 0.05 -6.38
C ASP A 11 -3.32 -0.64 -5.35
N SER A 12 -2.01 -0.57 -5.56
CA SER A 12 -1.00 -1.00 -4.62
C SER A 12 0.22 -0.08 -4.62
N ALA A 13 1.17 -0.34 -3.71
CA ALA A 13 2.44 0.40 -3.64
C ALA A 13 3.25 0.43 -4.95
N THR A 14 3.00 -0.51 -5.88
CA THR A 14 3.74 -0.61 -7.14
C THR A 14 3.61 0.63 -8.00
N SER A 15 2.50 1.37 -7.93
CA SER A 15 2.29 2.62 -8.68
C SER A 15 3.41 3.64 -8.48
N TRP A 16 4.10 3.60 -7.34
CA TRP A 16 5.20 4.52 -7.04
C TRP A 16 6.55 4.11 -7.65
N VAL A 17 6.65 2.91 -8.22
CA VAL A 17 7.91 2.29 -8.69
C VAL A 17 7.77 1.49 -10.00
N ILE A 18 6.63 1.59 -10.70
CA ILE A 18 6.34 0.73 -11.87
C ILE A 18 6.99 1.22 -13.18
N ASN A 19 7.38 2.49 -13.26
CA ASN A 19 8.04 3.06 -14.46
C ASN A 19 9.57 3.08 -14.28
N PHE A 20 10.27 3.81 -15.15
CA PHE A 20 11.72 4.05 -15.00
C PHE A 20 12.05 4.89 -13.74
N PRO A 21 13.30 4.82 -13.23
CA PRO A 21 13.75 5.58 -12.06
C PRO A 21 13.42 7.07 -12.12
N GLU A 22 13.60 7.70 -13.28
CA GLU A 22 13.41 9.14 -13.48
C GLU A 22 11.94 9.55 -13.64
N GLN A 23 11.03 8.58 -13.69
CA GLN A 23 9.59 8.78 -13.92
C GLN A 23 8.72 8.27 -12.76
N SER A 24 9.31 7.60 -11.78
CA SER A 24 8.58 7.01 -10.66
C SER A 24 8.87 7.80 -9.39
N LEU A 25 7.82 8.30 -8.74
CA LEU A 25 7.97 9.19 -7.58
C LEU A 25 8.78 8.55 -6.44
N GLY A 26 8.64 7.24 -6.22
CA GLY A 26 9.40 6.53 -5.20
C GLY A 26 10.92 6.60 -5.46
N PHE A 27 11.35 6.38 -6.69
CA PHE A 27 12.76 6.48 -7.08
C PHE A 27 13.26 7.93 -7.05
N ILE A 28 12.50 8.87 -7.59
CA ILE A 28 12.84 10.31 -7.58
C ILE A 28 13.06 10.83 -6.15
N LEU A 29 12.23 10.42 -5.19
CA LEU A 29 12.38 10.81 -3.78
C LEU A 29 13.58 10.14 -3.12
N ALA A 30 13.83 8.86 -3.42
CA ALA A 30 14.99 8.15 -2.89
C ALA A 30 16.31 8.81 -3.37
N ASP A 31 16.41 9.13 -4.67
CA ASP A 31 17.58 9.80 -5.25
C ASP A 31 17.78 11.22 -4.69
N ALA A 32 16.70 11.87 -4.27
CA ALA A 32 16.74 13.17 -3.57
C ALA A 32 17.09 13.05 -2.06
N GLY A 33 17.44 11.86 -1.57
CA GLY A 33 17.88 11.61 -0.19
C GLY A 33 16.76 11.50 0.85
N TYR A 34 15.54 11.16 0.42
CA TYR A 34 14.45 10.84 1.35
C TYR A 34 14.46 9.35 1.73
N ASP A 35 13.94 9.06 2.91
CA ASP A 35 13.66 7.68 3.34
C ASP A 35 12.22 7.35 2.94
N VAL A 36 12.06 6.54 1.90
CA VAL A 36 10.78 6.33 1.21
C VAL A 36 10.09 5.07 1.72
N TRP A 37 8.89 5.25 2.27
CA TRP A 37 8.02 4.17 2.74
C TRP A 37 6.82 4.06 1.79
N LEU A 38 6.50 2.85 1.35
CA LEU A 38 5.38 2.59 0.43
C LEU A 38 4.29 1.78 1.16
N GLY A 39 3.14 2.41 1.38
CA GLY A 39 2.02 1.79 2.10
C GLY A 39 1.19 0.87 1.21
N ASN A 40 0.71 -0.25 1.77
CA ASN A 40 -0.32 -1.09 1.16
C ASN A 40 -1.50 -1.21 2.11
N MET A 41 -2.72 -1.00 1.60
CA MET A 41 -3.93 -1.16 2.39
C MET A 41 -4.40 -2.61 2.43
N ARG A 42 -5.02 -2.99 3.55
CA ARG A 42 -5.66 -4.30 3.74
C ARG A 42 -6.56 -4.64 2.55
N GLY A 43 -6.46 -5.89 2.09
CA GLY A 43 -7.22 -6.43 0.96
C GLY A 43 -6.54 -6.32 -0.40
N ASN A 44 -5.51 -5.48 -0.58
CA ASN A 44 -4.79 -5.44 -1.84
C ASN A 44 -3.85 -6.65 -2.02
N HIS A 45 -3.24 -6.79 -3.20
CA HIS A 45 -2.40 -7.94 -3.56
C HIS A 45 -1.29 -8.26 -2.54
N TYR A 46 -0.68 -7.23 -1.94
CA TYR A 46 0.45 -7.37 -1.01
C TYR A 46 0.03 -7.34 0.46
N SER A 47 -1.26 -7.16 0.77
CA SER A 47 -1.77 -7.02 2.14
C SER A 47 -3.06 -7.81 2.33
N ARG A 48 -3.01 -9.08 1.90
CA ARG A 48 -4.12 -10.05 1.97
C ARG A 48 -3.88 -11.17 3.00
N ALA A 49 -3.45 -10.81 4.22
CA ALA A 49 -3.24 -11.76 5.31
C ALA A 49 -3.84 -11.24 6.61
N HIS A 50 -4.36 -12.15 7.45
CA HIS A 50 -4.95 -11.81 8.74
C HIS A 50 -4.64 -12.89 9.77
N VAL A 51 -4.49 -12.50 11.04
CA VAL A 51 -4.10 -13.41 12.13
C VAL A 51 -5.19 -14.42 12.52
N LYS A 52 -6.45 -14.11 12.18
CA LYS A 52 -7.62 -14.92 12.56
C LYS A 52 -8.42 -15.47 11.38
N TYR A 53 -8.43 -14.76 10.24
CA TYR A 53 -9.36 -15.02 9.14
C TYR A 53 -8.58 -15.37 7.87
N ASN A 54 -9.04 -16.38 7.13
CA ASN A 54 -8.51 -16.74 5.83
C ASN A 54 -9.23 -15.93 4.73
N PRO A 55 -8.51 -15.16 3.90
CA PRO A 55 -9.12 -14.33 2.86
C PRO A 55 -9.92 -15.10 1.79
N ASP A 56 -9.64 -16.39 1.62
CA ASP A 56 -10.27 -17.22 0.59
C ASP A 56 -11.47 -18.02 1.11
N HIS A 57 -11.70 -18.03 2.43
CA HIS A 57 -12.72 -18.86 3.07
C HIS A 57 -13.61 -18.12 4.08
N ASP A 58 -13.11 -17.05 4.71
CA ASP A 58 -13.84 -16.31 5.74
C ASP A 58 -14.32 -14.95 5.20
N GLU A 59 -15.64 -14.79 5.03
CA GLU A 59 -16.24 -13.51 4.59
C GLU A 59 -15.88 -12.34 5.53
N ALA A 60 -15.72 -12.62 6.82
CA ALA A 60 -15.31 -11.65 7.84
C ALA A 60 -13.92 -11.04 7.58
N PHE A 61 -13.09 -11.65 6.73
CA PHE A 61 -11.84 -11.02 6.28
C PHE A 61 -12.11 -9.73 5.49
N TRP A 62 -13.21 -9.68 4.73
CA TRP A 62 -13.57 -8.60 3.80
C TRP A 62 -14.53 -7.57 4.39
N ASP A 63 -14.91 -7.71 5.65
CA ASP A 63 -15.79 -6.78 6.37
C ASP A 63 -15.01 -5.56 6.86
N PHE A 64 -14.56 -4.72 5.91
CA PHE A 64 -13.91 -3.44 6.17
C PHE A 64 -14.17 -2.46 5.02
N SER A 65 -13.91 -1.19 5.28
CA SER A 65 -14.00 -0.10 4.32
C SER A 65 -12.77 0.81 4.42
N TRP A 66 -12.74 1.91 3.65
CA TRP A 66 -11.72 2.94 3.83
C TRP A 66 -11.81 3.62 5.21
N ASP A 67 -12.96 3.57 5.88
CA ASP A 67 -13.09 4.13 7.23
C ASP A 67 -12.19 3.37 8.19
N ASP A 68 -12.11 2.03 8.05
CA ASP A 68 -11.21 1.17 8.83
C ASP A 68 -9.74 1.28 8.41
N MET A 69 -9.48 1.77 7.18
CA MET A 69 -8.11 2.07 6.72
C MET A 69 -7.60 3.41 7.26
N ALA A 70 -8.51 4.37 7.50
CA ALA A 70 -8.19 5.69 8.00
C ALA A 70 -8.25 5.77 9.54
N ARG A 71 -9.10 4.96 10.15
CA ARG A 71 -9.24 4.81 11.60
C ARG A 71 -8.26 3.74 12.08
N ASP A 72 -6.99 4.09 12.14
CA ASP A 72 -5.96 3.50 13.02
C ASP A 72 -4.67 4.32 12.88
#